data_AF-A0A5E4APS7-F1
#
_entry.id   AF-A0A5E4APS7-F1
#
_cell.length_a   1.000
_cell.length_b   1.000
_cell.length_c   1.000
_cell.angle_alpha   90.00
_cell.angle_beta   90.00
_cell.angle_gamma   90.00
#
_symmetry.space_group_name_H-M   'P 1'
#
loop_
_entity.id
_entity.type
_entity.pdbx_description
1 polymer ?
#
loop_
_entity_poly.entity_id
_entity_poly.type
_entity_poly.pdbx_seq_one_letter_code
_entity_poly.pdbx_strand_id
1 'polypeptide(L)'
;MGDGNLSDSKKGHGLVSGGGAGSARAVVARAAVGAWEDSWEKADVRPSLPSGNIVGVGQCLIHGMTVVIRKKFSASRFWDDCVKYNCTIVQYIGELCRYLLNQPPREAETQHQVRMALGNGLRQSIWTNFSSRFHIPQVAEFYGATECNCSLGNFDSQVGACGFNSRILSFVYPIRLVRVNEDTMELIRGPDGVCIPCRPGQPGQLVGRIIQQDPLRRFDGYLNPGANNKKIAKDVFKKGDQAYLTGDVLVMDELGYLYFRDRTGDTFRWKGENVSTTEVEGTLSRLLDMADVAVYGVEVPGTEGRAGMAAVASSTGSCDLEHFAEALEKELPLYARPIFLRFLPELHKTGTYKFQKTELRKEGFDPAVVKDPLFYLDARKGCYVPLDQEAYARIQAGEEKL
;
A
#
# COMPACT_ATOMS: atom_id res chain seq x y z
N MET A 1 -27.20 -81.99 6.15
CA MET A 1 -27.25 -81.21 4.91
C MET A 1 -27.11 -79.76 5.32
N GLY A 2 -25.89 -79.24 5.27
CA GLY A 2 -25.60 -77.83 5.50
C GLY A 2 -25.33 -77.16 4.15
N ASP A 3 -25.68 -75.88 4.06
CA ASP A 3 -25.32 -74.83 3.09
C ASP A 3 -26.21 -73.62 3.52
N GLY A 4 -25.84 -72.35 3.58
CA GLY A 4 -24.70 -71.57 3.13
C GLY A 4 -25.20 -70.16 2.72
N ASN A 5 -24.40 -69.11 2.99
CA ASN A 5 -24.41 -67.77 2.34
C ASN A 5 -25.55 -66.77 2.67
N LEU A 6 -25.34 -65.44 2.79
CA LEU A 6 -24.27 -64.56 2.31
C LEU A 6 -23.81 -63.54 3.39
N SER A 7 -22.49 -63.49 3.62
CA SER A 7 -21.77 -62.28 4.03
C SER A 7 -20.76 -61.99 2.94
N ASP A 8 -20.94 -60.91 2.17
CA ASP A 8 -20.03 -60.59 1.07
C ASP A 8 -19.03 -59.52 1.51
N SER A 9 -17.77 -59.94 1.53
CA SER A 9 -16.60 -59.12 1.82
C SER A 9 -15.97 -58.69 0.49
N LYS A 10 -15.68 -57.40 0.32
CA LYS A 10 -14.71 -56.96 -0.69
C LYS A 10 -13.57 -56.18 -0.05
N LYS A 11 -12.39 -56.76 -0.29
CA LYS A 11 -11.03 -56.37 0.07
C LYS A 11 -10.67 -54.93 -0.31
N GLY A 12 -9.99 -54.27 0.63
CA GLY A 12 -8.68 -53.62 0.50
C GLY A 12 -8.31 -52.85 -0.77
N HIS A 13 -8.00 -51.58 -0.60
CA HIS A 13 -6.67 -51.04 -0.92
C HIS A 13 -6.38 -49.83 -0.01
N GLY A 14 -5.37 -49.96 0.85
CA GLY A 14 -4.80 -48.84 1.58
C GLY A 14 -3.92 -48.01 0.65
N LEU A 15 -4.04 -46.70 0.77
CA LEU A 15 -2.95 -45.77 0.46
C LEU A 15 -2.65 -45.00 1.75
N VAL A 16 -1.50 -45.36 2.31
CA VAL A 16 -0.79 -44.67 3.36
C VAL A 16 -0.49 -43.25 2.89
N SER A 17 -0.96 -42.23 3.61
CA SER A 17 -0.38 -40.88 3.55
C SER A 17 0.30 -40.60 4.90
N GLY A 18 1.48 -41.19 5.06
CA GLY A 18 2.46 -40.68 6.01
C GLY A 18 3.03 -39.36 5.48
N GLY A 19 2.95 -38.32 6.30
CA GLY A 19 3.55 -37.02 6.06
C GLY A 19 3.25 -36.12 7.24
N GLY A 20 4.17 -36.07 8.20
CA GLY A 20 4.00 -35.35 9.46
C GLY A 20 3.58 -33.91 9.26
N ALA A 21 2.50 -33.50 9.91
CA ALA A 21 2.13 -32.10 10.05
C ALA A 21 3.21 -31.41 10.88
N GLY A 22 4.24 -30.87 10.21
CA GLY A 22 5.16 -29.93 10.82
C GLY A 22 4.34 -28.76 11.35
N SER A 23 4.39 -28.53 12.67
CA SER A 23 3.64 -27.45 13.31
C SER A 23 4.03 -26.11 12.67
N ALA A 24 3.17 -25.56 11.82
CA ALA A 24 3.42 -24.26 11.19
C ALA A 24 3.29 -23.18 12.28
N ARG A 25 4.38 -22.45 12.53
CA ARG A 25 4.43 -21.34 13.50
C ARG A 25 4.59 -20.04 12.74
N ALA A 26 3.70 -19.09 12.97
CA ALA A 26 3.72 -17.76 12.36
C ALA A 26 4.03 -16.69 13.41
N VAL A 27 4.84 -15.70 13.05
CA VAL A 27 4.98 -14.48 13.85
C VAL A 27 4.03 -13.45 13.30
N VAL A 28 3.12 -13.02 14.17
CA VAL A 28 2.35 -11.81 13.98
C VAL A 28 2.96 -10.77 14.89
N ALA A 29 3.87 -9.97 14.36
CA ALA A 29 4.27 -8.77 15.08
C ALA A 29 3.03 -7.87 15.21
N ARG A 30 2.57 -7.62 16.44
CA ARG A 30 1.48 -6.68 16.73
C ARG A 30 1.96 -5.29 16.33
N ALA A 31 1.72 -4.92 15.08
CA ALA A 31 1.95 -3.58 14.56
C ALA A 31 0.62 -2.89 14.17
N ALA A 32 -0.54 -3.45 14.54
CA ALA A 32 -1.83 -2.82 14.23
C ALA A 32 -2.96 -3.18 15.20
N VAL A 33 -2.66 -3.37 16.49
CA VAL A 33 -3.71 -3.50 17.54
C VAL A 33 -3.57 -2.39 18.58
N GLY A 34 -2.83 -1.32 18.26
CA GLY A 34 -2.86 -0.07 19.03
C GLY A 34 -4.09 0.80 18.73
N ALA A 35 -4.76 0.55 17.60
CA ALA A 35 -6.02 1.22 17.25
C ALA A 35 -7.26 0.56 17.87
N TRP A 36 -7.08 -0.42 18.78
CA TRP A 36 -8.21 -1.22 19.28
C TRP A 36 -9.07 -0.51 20.31
N GLU A 37 -8.56 0.50 21.02
CA GLU A 37 -9.38 1.35 21.90
C GLU A 37 -9.99 2.54 21.15
N ASP A 38 -9.22 3.26 20.32
CA ASP A 38 -9.69 4.49 19.67
C ASP A 38 -10.68 4.31 18.50
N SER A 39 -10.75 3.12 17.89
CA SER A 39 -11.59 2.90 16.72
C SER A 39 -13.06 2.55 17.04
N TRP A 40 -13.39 2.24 18.30
CA TRP A 40 -14.80 2.05 18.69
C TRP A 40 -15.58 3.36 18.76
N GLU A 41 -14.93 4.46 19.12
CA GLU A 41 -15.58 5.77 19.23
C GLU A 41 -15.62 6.56 17.91
N LYS A 42 -14.81 6.20 16.90
CA LYS A 42 -14.66 6.99 15.67
C LYS A 42 -14.92 6.24 14.35
N ALA A 43 -15.17 4.94 14.36
CA ALA A 43 -15.44 4.19 13.14
C ALA A 43 -16.94 4.21 12.77
N ASP A 44 -17.27 4.96 11.73
CA ASP A 44 -18.58 4.98 11.04
C ASP A 44 -18.81 3.71 10.18
N VAL A 45 -18.20 2.57 10.56
CA VAL A 45 -18.13 1.30 9.82
C VAL A 45 -18.35 0.14 10.80
N ARG A 46 -19.13 -0.88 10.41
CA ARG A 46 -19.23 -2.15 11.17
C ARG A 46 -17.85 -2.78 11.33
N PRO A 47 -17.55 -3.48 12.45
CA PRO A 47 -16.21 -3.92 12.79
C PRO A 47 -15.63 -4.85 11.72
N SER A 48 -14.81 -4.29 10.83
CA SER A 48 -14.10 -5.00 9.79
C SER A 48 -12.75 -5.46 10.33
N LEU A 49 -12.48 -6.76 10.27
CA LEU A 49 -11.27 -7.37 10.85
C LEU A 49 -10.03 -6.99 10.00
N PRO A 50 -9.05 -6.25 10.54
CA PRO A 50 -7.81 -5.90 9.82
C PRO A 50 -7.02 -7.14 9.44
N SER A 51 -6.13 -7.03 8.44
CA SER A 51 -5.35 -8.16 7.88
C SER A 51 -4.59 -9.00 8.91
N GLY A 52 -4.17 -8.38 10.03
CA GLY A 52 -3.57 -9.09 11.18
C GLY A 52 -4.49 -10.13 11.82
N ASN A 53 -5.79 -9.91 11.79
CA ASN A 53 -6.78 -10.81 12.36
C ASN A 53 -7.17 -11.94 11.40
N ILE A 54 -7.33 -11.69 10.10
CA ILE A 54 -7.73 -12.74 9.14
C ILE A 54 -6.55 -13.64 8.77
N VAL A 55 -5.42 -13.02 8.41
CA VAL A 55 -4.23 -13.72 7.91
C VAL A 55 -3.35 -14.22 9.05
N GLY A 56 -3.32 -13.51 10.18
CA GLY A 56 -2.58 -13.91 11.37
C GLY A 56 -3.40 -14.84 12.27
N VAL A 57 -4.22 -14.25 13.14
CA VAL A 57 -4.93 -14.98 14.21
C VAL A 57 -6.01 -15.93 13.66
N GLY A 58 -6.68 -15.59 12.58
CA GLY A 58 -7.74 -16.39 11.97
C GLY A 58 -7.21 -17.74 11.47
N GLN A 59 -6.07 -17.72 10.78
CA GLN A 59 -5.41 -18.95 10.31
C GLN A 59 -4.97 -19.84 11.48
N CYS A 60 -4.55 -19.24 12.61
CA CYS A 60 -4.25 -19.96 13.84
C CYS A 60 -5.44 -20.80 14.33
N LEU A 61 -6.62 -20.18 14.38
CA LEU A 61 -7.83 -20.81 14.89
C LEU A 61 -8.37 -21.89 13.93
N ILE A 62 -8.30 -21.64 12.63
CA ILE A 62 -8.84 -22.56 11.61
C ILE A 62 -7.91 -23.76 11.39
N HIS A 63 -6.59 -23.54 11.37
CA HIS A 63 -5.61 -24.57 10.98
C HIS A 63 -4.73 -25.06 12.14
N GLY A 64 -4.98 -24.61 13.37
CA GLY A 64 -4.22 -25.04 14.54
C GLY A 64 -2.75 -24.59 14.52
N MET A 65 -2.45 -23.48 13.84
CA MET A 65 -1.10 -22.92 13.81
C MET A 65 -0.72 -22.33 15.17
N THR A 66 0.56 -22.08 15.41
CA THR A 66 1.00 -21.28 16.58
C THR A 66 1.26 -19.85 16.12
N VAL A 67 0.64 -18.87 16.79
CA VAL A 67 0.89 -17.45 16.54
C VAL A 67 1.69 -16.82 17.67
N VAL A 68 2.80 -16.19 17.33
CA VAL A 68 3.62 -15.41 18.26
C VAL A 68 3.24 -13.95 18.14
N ILE A 69 2.77 -13.36 19.25
CA ILE A 69 2.33 -11.95 19.32
C ILE A 69 3.23 -11.18 20.29
N ARG A 70 3.87 -10.12 19.80
CA ARG A 70 4.62 -9.15 20.64
C ARG A 70 3.70 -8.02 21.11
N LYS A 71 3.95 -7.42 22.28
CA LYS A 71 3.19 -6.23 22.73
C LYS A 71 3.49 -4.97 21.91
N LYS A 72 4.76 -4.77 21.54
CA LYS A 72 5.29 -3.64 20.75
C LYS A 72 6.28 -4.15 19.73
N PHE A 73 6.27 -3.59 18.52
CA PHE A 73 7.26 -3.91 17.49
C PHE A 73 8.67 -3.40 17.88
N SER A 74 9.69 -4.20 17.56
CA SER A 74 11.10 -3.89 17.84
C SER A 74 11.93 -4.43 16.69
N ALA A 75 12.33 -3.57 15.75
CA ALA A 75 13.11 -3.98 14.57
C ALA A 75 14.38 -4.75 14.95
N SER A 76 15.10 -4.28 15.97
CA SER A 76 16.33 -4.91 16.45
C SER A 76 16.15 -6.33 17.00
N ARG A 77 14.98 -6.68 17.56
CA ARG A 77 14.73 -7.99 18.20
C ARG A 77 13.89 -8.92 17.33
N PHE A 78 13.47 -8.48 16.15
CA PHE A 78 12.53 -9.20 15.32
C PHE A 78 13.07 -10.57 14.90
N TRP A 79 14.32 -10.62 14.42
CA TRP A 79 14.95 -11.86 13.99
C TRP A 79 15.31 -12.77 15.17
N ASP A 80 15.72 -12.20 16.31
CA ASP A 80 15.94 -12.94 17.56
C ASP A 80 14.66 -13.68 18.00
N ASP A 81 13.49 -13.05 17.84
CA ASP A 81 12.21 -13.71 18.13
C ASP A 81 11.90 -14.82 17.13
N CYS A 82 12.16 -14.58 15.84
CA CYS A 82 11.93 -15.57 14.79
C CYS A 82 12.74 -16.85 15.04
N VAL A 83 13.99 -16.69 15.52
CA VAL A 83 14.84 -17.80 15.96
C VAL A 83 14.26 -18.43 17.24
N LYS A 84 14.02 -17.65 18.30
CA LYS A 84 13.57 -18.14 19.61
C LYS A 84 12.30 -19.00 19.52
N TYR A 85 11.34 -18.62 18.68
CA TYR A 85 10.06 -19.31 18.59
C TYR A 85 9.93 -20.23 17.36
N ASN A 86 11.01 -20.43 16.59
CA ASN A 86 11.07 -21.26 15.37
C ASN A 86 10.00 -20.86 14.35
N CYS A 87 10.04 -19.60 13.95
CA CYS A 87 9.00 -19.01 13.13
C CYS A 87 9.23 -19.31 11.66
N THR A 88 8.16 -19.72 10.97
CA THR A 88 8.21 -20.20 9.58
C THR A 88 7.56 -19.22 8.60
N ILE A 89 6.63 -18.40 9.08
CA ILE A 89 5.95 -17.37 8.28
C ILE A 89 5.98 -16.07 9.08
N VAL A 90 6.29 -14.97 8.40
CA VAL A 90 6.21 -13.62 8.98
C VAL A 90 5.10 -12.83 8.28
N GLN A 91 4.26 -12.17 9.08
CA GLN A 91 3.32 -11.19 8.55
C GLN A 91 3.98 -9.81 8.54
N TYR A 92 3.90 -9.10 7.41
CA TYR A 92 4.49 -7.77 7.29
C TYR A 92 3.50 -6.71 6.77
N ILE A 93 3.85 -5.46 7.05
CA ILE A 93 3.38 -4.26 6.35
C ILE A 93 4.64 -3.66 5.72
N GLY A 94 4.59 -3.18 4.48
CA GLY A 94 5.81 -2.82 3.72
C GLY A 94 6.80 -1.92 4.47
N GLU A 95 6.30 -1.03 5.32
CA GLU A 95 7.11 -0.15 6.15
C GLU A 95 7.97 -0.90 7.19
N LEU A 96 7.49 -2.03 7.71
CA LEU A 96 8.27 -2.90 8.61
C LEU A 96 9.48 -3.49 7.90
N CYS A 97 9.34 -3.88 6.63
CA CYS A 97 10.45 -4.40 5.83
C CYS A 97 11.56 -3.34 5.66
N ARG A 98 11.18 -2.06 5.50
CA ARG A 98 12.14 -0.95 5.47
C ARG A 98 12.89 -0.82 6.80
N TYR A 99 12.18 -0.83 7.93
CA TYR A 99 12.85 -0.76 9.24
C TYR A 99 13.82 -1.91 9.49
N LEU A 100 13.46 -3.13 9.06
CA LEU A 100 14.33 -4.30 9.19
C LEU A 100 15.57 -4.16 8.31
N LEU A 101 15.43 -3.68 7.08
CA LEU A 101 16.57 -3.40 6.20
C LEU A 101 17.49 -2.29 6.72
N ASN A 102 16.96 -1.32 7.45
CA ASN A 102 17.76 -0.25 8.04
C ASN A 102 18.46 -0.66 9.35
N GLN A 103 18.22 -1.86 9.90
CA GLN A 103 18.98 -2.34 11.05
C GLN A 103 20.41 -2.72 10.64
N PRO A 104 21.40 -2.58 11.55
CA PRO A 104 22.72 -3.14 11.32
C PRO A 104 22.63 -4.67 11.17
N PRO A 105 23.46 -5.31 10.33
CA PRO A 105 23.45 -6.76 10.16
C PRO A 105 23.64 -7.51 11.49
N ARG A 106 22.88 -8.59 11.69
CA ARG A 106 22.97 -9.47 12.87
C ARG A 106 22.95 -10.93 12.46
N GLU A 107 23.61 -11.78 13.25
CA GLU A 107 23.66 -13.23 12.97
C GLU A 107 22.26 -13.88 12.91
N ALA A 108 21.32 -13.42 13.74
CA ALA A 108 19.95 -13.92 13.78
C ALA A 108 19.18 -13.75 12.46
N GLU A 109 19.62 -12.86 11.57
CA GLU A 109 19.03 -12.64 10.23
C GLU A 109 19.16 -13.85 9.31
N THR A 110 20.03 -14.82 9.65
CA THR A 110 20.26 -16.02 8.83
C THR A 110 19.96 -17.33 9.56
N GLN A 111 19.76 -17.27 10.89
CA GLN A 111 19.50 -18.46 11.73
C GLN A 111 18.01 -18.83 11.81
N HIS A 112 17.12 -17.96 11.35
CA HIS A 112 15.68 -18.19 11.40
C HIS A 112 15.22 -19.25 10.39
N GLN A 113 14.01 -19.79 10.60
CA GLN A 113 13.40 -20.79 9.71
C GLN A 113 12.28 -20.21 8.83
N VAL A 114 12.27 -18.88 8.63
CA VAL A 114 11.24 -18.18 7.86
C VAL A 114 11.36 -18.57 6.39
N ARG A 115 10.29 -19.18 5.86
CA ARG A 115 10.17 -19.62 4.46
C ARG A 115 9.25 -18.72 3.63
N MET A 116 8.44 -17.88 4.28
CA MET A 116 7.50 -17.00 3.60
C MET A 116 7.29 -15.70 4.39
N ALA A 117 7.31 -14.58 3.69
CA ALA A 117 6.80 -13.30 4.18
C ALA A 117 5.47 -13.01 3.49
N LEU A 118 4.40 -12.78 4.24
CA LEU A 118 3.06 -12.48 3.70
C LEU A 118 2.58 -11.14 4.22
N GLY A 119 2.25 -10.21 3.32
CA GLY A 119 1.97 -8.84 3.73
C GLY A 119 1.36 -8.00 2.65
N ASN A 120 1.43 -6.69 2.84
CA ASN A 120 0.91 -5.71 1.90
C ASN A 120 1.83 -4.51 1.78
N GLY A 121 2.00 -4.00 0.55
CA GLY A 121 2.60 -2.70 0.29
C GLY A 121 4.13 -2.65 0.38
N LEU A 122 4.81 -3.76 0.11
CA LEU A 122 6.26 -3.81 -0.05
C LEU A 122 6.67 -3.05 -1.32
N ARG A 123 7.50 -2.04 -1.15
CA ARG A 123 7.97 -1.24 -2.29
C ARG A 123 8.88 -2.09 -3.17
N GLN A 124 8.70 -1.97 -4.49
CA GLN A 124 9.51 -2.67 -5.49
C GLN A 124 11.01 -2.46 -5.29
N SER A 125 11.43 -1.24 -4.92
CA SER A 125 12.83 -0.87 -4.72
C SER A 125 13.53 -1.61 -3.58
N ILE A 126 12.80 -2.03 -2.55
CA ILE A 126 13.36 -2.73 -1.39
C ILE A 126 13.11 -4.23 -1.39
N TRP A 127 12.22 -4.71 -2.28
CA TRP A 127 11.77 -6.10 -2.30
C TRP A 127 12.91 -7.09 -2.47
N THR A 128 13.75 -6.89 -3.49
CA THR A 128 14.87 -7.78 -3.79
C THR A 128 15.89 -7.78 -2.65
N ASN A 129 16.19 -6.59 -2.10
CA ASN A 129 17.12 -6.45 -0.98
C ASN A 129 16.59 -7.12 0.30
N PHE A 130 15.28 -7.04 0.55
CA PHE A 130 14.63 -7.70 1.67
C PHE A 130 14.69 -9.22 1.55
N SER A 131 14.30 -9.76 0.40
CA SER A 131 14.31 -11.21 0.16
C SER A 131 15.74 -11.78 0.19
N SER A 132 16.72 -11.10 -0.40
CA SER A 132 18.11 -11.57 -0.45
C SER A 132 18.80 -11.50 0.92
N ARG A 133 18.71 -10.36 1.62
CA ARG A 133 19.39 -10.17 2.93
C ARG A 133 18.91 -11.18 3.97
N PHE A 134 17.60 -11.41 4.04
CA PHE A 134 17.00 -12.28 5.05
C PHE A 134 16.73 -13.70 4.54
N HIS A 135 17.25 -14.07 3.36
CA HIS A 135 17.08 -15.40 2.75
C HIS A 135 15.63 -15.91 2.76
N ILE A 136 14.68 -15.04 2.42
CA ILE A 136 13.25 -15.40 2.39
C ILE A 136 12.91 -15.80 0.95
N PRO A 137 12.64 -17.10 0.68
CA PRO A 137 12.48 -17.60 -0.69
C PRO A 137 11.13 -17.20 -1.30
N GLN A 138 10.14 -16.84 -0.49
CA GLN A 138 8.81 -16.48 -0.96
C GLN A 138 8.31 -15.20 -0.26
N VAL A 139 7.97 -14.19 -1.06
CA VAL A 139 7.33 -12.96 -0.58
C VAL A 139 5.97 -12.87 -1.25
N ALA A 140 4.92 -13.08 -0.48
CA ALA A 140 3.55 -13.03 -0.94
C ALA A 140 2.89 -11.70 -0.57
N GLU A 141 2.15 -11.13 -1.52
CA GLU A 141 1.33 -9.95 -1.26
C GLU A 141 -0.15 -10.24 -1.34
N PHE A 142 -0.89 -9.56 -0.47
CA PHE A 142 -2.32 -9.43 -0.58
C PHE A 142 -2.68 -7.95 -0.76
N TYR A 143 -3.55 -7.68 -1.71
CA TYR A 143 -4.24 -6.41 -1.86
C TYR A 143 -5.69 -6.59 -1.43
N GLY A 144 -6.20 -5.67 -0.63
CA GLY A 144 -7.59 -5.62 -0.24
C GLY A 144 -7.86 -4.45 0.69
N ALA A 145 -9.11 -4.05 0.78
CA ALA A 145 -9.59 -3.10 1.78
C ALA A 145 -10.74 -3.74 2.55
N THR A 146 -10.87 -3.35 3.81
CA THR A 146 -11.87 -3.85 4.76
C THR A 146 -13.31 -3.71 4.25
N GLU A 147 -13.56 -2.68 3.45
CA GLU A 147 -14.86 -2.36 2.88
C GLU A 147 -15.01 -2.86 1.44
N CYS A 148 -13.99 -3.51 0.89
CA CYS A 148 -13.94 -3.87 -0.51
C CYS A 148 -14.22 -5.37 -0.72
N ASN A 149 -15.08 -5.65 -1.69
CA ASN A 149 -15.32 -6.99 -2.21
C ASN A 149 -14.22 -7.46 -3.19
N CYS A 150 -13.11 -6.72 -3.27
CA CYS A 150 -11.96 -7.03 -4.10
C CYS A 150 -10.77 -7.41 -3.22
N SER A 151 -10.32 -8.65 -3.34
CA SER A 151 -9.05 -9.10 -2.77
C SER A 151 -8.20 -9.73 -3.86
N LEU A 152 -6.96 -9.29 -4.00
CA LEU A 152 -6.01 -9.90 -4.94
C LEU A 152 -4.85 -10.49 -4.14
N GLY A 153 -4.23 -11.53 -4.69
CA GLY A 153 -3.05 -12.15 -4.10
C GLY A 153 -1.97 -12.32 -5.15
N ASN A 154 -0.74 -12.01 -4.79
CA ASN A 154 0.47 -12.38 -5.51
C ASN A 154 1.22 -13.41 -4.65
N PHE A 155 1.07 -14.69 -4.99
CA PHE A 155 1.73 -15.79 -4.26
C PHE A 155 2.97 -16.32 -4.96
N ASP A 156 3.20 -15.90 -6.21
CA ASP A 156 4.34 -16.32 -7.04
C ASP A 156 5.60 -15.47 -6.77
N SER A 157 5.52 -14.52 -5.84
CA SER A 157 6.60 -13.57 -5.52
C SER A 157 6.99 -12.66 -6.69
N GLN A 158 6.05 -12.34 -7.58
CA GLN A 158 6.30 -11.38 -8.66
C GLN A 158 6.63 -10.01 -8.05
N VAL A 159 7.85 -9.53 -8.28
CA VAL A 159 8.38 -8.34 -7.59
C VAL A 159 7.54 -7.10 -7.93
N GLY A 160 7.04 -6.41 -6.90
CA GLY A 160 6.25 -5.18 -7.03
C GLY A 160 4.77 -5.39 -7.41
N ALA A 161 4.35 -6.61 -7.75
CA ALA A 161 2.95 -6.90 -7.99
C ALA A 161 2.20 -7.08 -6.65
N CYS A 162 1.05 -6.43 -6.51
CA CYS A 162 0.19 -6.57 -5.33
C CYS A 162 -0.88 -7.64 -5.50
N GLY A 163 -1.02 -8.20 -6.71
CA GLY A 163 -2.05 -9.17 -7.02
C GLY A 163 -1.92 -9.77 -8.41
N PHE A 164 -2.62 -10.88 -8.63
CA PHE A 164 -2.76 -11.50 -9.94
C PHE A 164 -4.24 -11.66 -10.29
N ASN A 165 -4.60 -11.37 -11.54
CA ASN A 165 -5.91 -11.68 -12.09
C ASN A 165 -5.76 -12.23 -13.51
N SER A 166 -6.25 -13.45 -13.74
CA SER A 166 -6.10 -14.11 -15.03
C SER A 166 -6.84 -13.35 -16.14
N ARG A 167 -6.11 -13.02 -17.21
CA ARG A 167 -6.70 -12.43 -18.42
C ARG A 167 -7.57 -13.43 -19.19
N ILE A 168 -7.22 -14.72 -19.12
CA ILE A 168 -7.90 -15.80 -19.85
C ILE A 168 -9.21 -16.19 -19.13
N LEU A 169 -9.13 -16.41 -17.81
CA LEU A 169 -10.27 -16.85 -16.99
C LEU A 169 -10.88 -15.69 -16.21
N SER A 170 -11.04 -14.57 -16.89
CA SER A 170 -11.42 -13.30 -16.29
C SER A 170 -12.84 -13.31 -15.67
N PHE A 171 -13.68 -14.31 -15.95
CA PHE A 171 -15.01 -14.49 -15.37
C PHE A 171 -14.99 -15.10 -13.96
N VAL A 172 -13.91 -15.79 -13.57
CA VAL A 172 -13.79 -16.48 -12.27
C VAL A 172 -13.71 -15.48 -11.13
N TYR A 173 -13.06 -14.33 -11.39
CA TYR A 173 -12.92 -13.24 -10.45
C TYR A 173 -13.38 -11.92 -11.11
N PRO A 174 -14.60 -11.43 -10.82
CA PRO A 174 -15.22 -10.31 -11.52
C PRO A 174 -14.68 -8.95 -11.04
N ILE A 175 -13.36 -8.85 -10.98
CA ILE A 175 -12.61 -7.62 -10.77
C ILE A 175 -12.01 -7.21 -12.10
N ARG A 176 -12.04 -5.91 -12.38
CA ARG A 176 -11.45 -5.33 -13.58
C ARG A 176 -10.82 -3.99 -13.27
N LEU A 177 -9.87 -3.62 -14.10
CA LEU A 177 -9.43 -2.24 -14.24
C LEU A 177 -10.33 -1.55 -15.26
N VAL A 178 -10.92 -0.43 -14.85
CA VAL A 178 -11.66 0.47 -15.72
C VAL A 178 -10.87 1.76 -15.92
N ARG A 179 -10.93 2.30 -17.13
CA ARG A 179 -10.24 3.54 -17.47
C ARG A 179 -10.80 4.68 -16.65
N VAL A 180 -9.91 5.50 -16.13
CA VAL A 180 -10.24 6.75 -15.46
C VAL A 180 -9.67 7.92 -16.25
N ASN A 181 -10.35 9.06 -16.16
CA ASN A 181 -9.79 10.32 -16.58
C ASN A 181 -8.63 10.64 -15.63
N GLU A 182 -7.44 10.88 -16.17
CA GLU A 182 -6.24 11.13 -15.36
C GLU A 182 -6.35 12.42 -14.54
N ASP A 183 -7.16 13.38 -15.00
CA ASP A 183 -7.33 14.70 -14.37
C ASP A 183 -8.46 14.71 -13.33
N THR A 184 -9.63 14.15 -13.67
CA THR A 184 -10.82 14.19 -12.80
C THR A 184 -10.98 12.93 -11.95
N MET A 185 -10.23 11.87 -12.27
CA MET A 185 -10.37 10.53 -11.70
C MET A 185 -11.76 9.91 -11.90
N GLU A 186 -12.55 10.46 -12.81
CA GLU A 186 -13.87 9.94 -13.17
C GLU A 186 -13.75 8.76 -14.12
N LEU A 187 -14.69 7.82 -14.01
CA LEU A 187 -14.75 6.65 -14.88
C LEU A 187 -15.03 7.04 -16.33
N ILE A 188 -14.17 6.60 -17.26
CA ILE A 188 -14.39 6.81 -18.69
C ILE A 188 -15.38 5.76 -19.21
N ARG A 189 -16.45 6.24 -19.85
CA ARG A 189 -17.53 5.41 -20.40
C ARG A 189 -17.49 5.37 -21.92
N GLY A 190 -17.86 4.24 -22.48
CA GLY A 190 -18.01 4.03 -23.92
C GLY A 190 -19.33 4.60 -24.47
N PRO A 191 -19.55 4.52 -25.79
CA PRO A 191 -20.78 4.98 -26.44
C PRO A 191 -22.04 4.24 -25.97
N ASP A 192 -21.89 3.02 -25.45
CA ASP A 192 -22.93 2.20 -24.83
C ASP A 192 -23.26 2.63 -23.38
N GLY A 193 -22.53 3.61 -22.84
CA GLY A 193 -22.73 4.17 -21.52
C GLY A 193 -22.24 3.27 -20.37
N VAL A 194 -21.40 2.27 -20.64
CA VAL A 194 -20.71 1.46 -19.61
C VAL A 194 -19.23 1.81 -19.55
N CYS A 195 -18.51 1.41 -18.49
CA CYS A 195 -17.10 1.79 -18.32
C CYS A 195 -16.18 1.03 -19.26
N ILE A 196 -15.17 1.71 -19.81
CA ILE A 196 -14.21 1.09 -20.74
C ILE A 196 -13.15 0.33 -19.92
N PRO A 197 -12.93 -0.97 -20.16
CA PRO A 197 -11.88 -1.72 -19.47
C PRO A 197 -10.48 -1.30 -19.95
N CYS A 198 -9.49 -1.38 -19.05
CA CYS A 198 -8.08 -1.09 -19.40
C CYS A 198 -7.45 -2.24 -20.18
N ARG A 199 -6.55 -1.89 -21.11
CA ARG A 199 -5.60 -2.82 -21.73
C ARG A 199 -4.35 -2.99 -20.86
N PRO A 200 -3.54 -4.05 -21.06
CA PRO A 200 -2.24 -4.17 -20.41
C PRO A 200 -1.41 -2.89 -20.57
N GLY A 201 -0.69 -2.51 -19.51
CA GLY A 201 0.10 -1.29 -19.42
C GLY A 201 -0.70 -0.01 -19.15
N GLN A 202 -2.03 -0.02 -19.29
CA GLN A 202 -2.84 1.17 -19.05
C GLN A 202 -3.22 1.30 -17.57
N PRO A 203 -3.06 2.50 -16.97
CA PRO A 203 -3.56 2.77 -15.63
C PRO A 203 -5.09 2.76 -15.62
N GLY A 204 -5.65 2.21 -14.55
CA GLY A 204 -7.10 2.18 -14.35
C GLY A 204 -7.47 2.01 -12.89
N GLN A 205 -8.67 2.43 -12.55
CA GLN A 205 -9.20 2.19 -11.22
C GLN A 205 -9.68 0.74 -11.11
N LEU A 206 -9.31 0.08 -10.01
CA LEU A 206 -9.80 -1.27 -9.73
C LEU A 206 -11.24 -1.22 -9.24
N VAL A 207 -12.10 -2.00 -9.87
CA VAL A 207 -13.52 -2.09 -9.52
C VAL A 207 -13.98 -3.54 -9.39
N GLY A 208 -14.80 -3.78 -8.38
CA GLY A 208 -15.38 -5.10 -8.10
C GLY A 208 -16.88 -5.10 -8.28
N ARG A 209 -17.40 -6.02 -9.09
CA ARG A 209 -18.85 -6.13 -9.26
C ARG A 209 -19.52 -6.51 -7.93
N ILE A 210 -20.50 -5.71 -7.51
CA ILE A 210 -21.29 -5.99 -6.31
C ILE A 210 -22.36 -7.03 -6.67
N ILE A 211 -22.37 -8.15 -5.95
CA ILE A 211 -23.39 -9.19 -6.09
C ILE A 211 -23.97 -9.45 -4.70
N GLN A 212 -25.15 -8.90 -4.41
CA GLN A 212 -25.77 -8.96 -3.09
C GLN A 212 -26.07 -10.38 -2.59
N GLN A 213 -26.24 -11.32 -3.52
CA GLN A 213 -26.54 -12.72 -3.25
C GLN A 213 -25.29 -13.57 -2.94
N ASP A 214 -24.10 -13.01 -3.11
CA ASP A 214 -22.83 -13.71 -2.91
C ASP A 214 -22.10 -13.14 -1.69
N PRO A 215 -21.89 -13.93 -0.62
CA PRO A 215 -21.21 -13.48 0.59
C PRO A 215 -19.80 -12.92 0.38
N LEU A 216 -19.08 -13.40 -0.64
CA LEU A 216 -17.72 -12.92 -0.95
C LEU A 216 -17.71 -11.65 -1.81
N ARG A 217 -18.86 -11.30 -2.41
CA ARG A 217 -18.96 -10.20 -3.39
C ARG A 217 -19.98 -9.13 -2.99
N ARG A 218 -20.59 -9.28 -1.82
CA ARG A 218 -21.52 -8.34 -1.23
C ARG A 218 -20.78 -7.14 -0.68
N PHE A 219 -21.37 -5.96 -0.86
CA PHE A 219 -20.96 -4.74 -0.18
C PHE A 219 -22.06 -4.36 0.81
N ASP A 220 -21.71 -4.35 2.10
CA ASP A 220 -22.64 -4.10 3.20
C ASP A 220 -22.98 -2.60 3.40
N GLY A 221 -22.17 -1.72 2.81
CA GLY A 221 -22.31 -0.28 2.98
C GLY A 221 -21.58 0.28 4.21
N TYR A 222 -21.26 1.56 4.14
CA TYR A 222 -20.91 2.45 5.24
C TYR A 222 -22.16 2.84 6.04
N LEU A 223 -21.99 3.18 7.33
CA LEU A 223 -23.09 3.66 8.17
C LEU A 223 -23.66 5.00 7.66
N ASN A 224 -22.82 5.80 7.00
CA ASN A 224 -23.21 7.04 6.34
C ASN A 224 -23.69 6.79 4.88
N PRO A 225 -24.97 7.04 4.56
CA PRO A 225 -25.50 6.83 3.21
C PRO A 225 -24.84 7.70 2.13
N GLY A 226 -24.34 8.89 2.48
CA GLY A 226 -23.66 9.79 1.54
C GLY A 226 -22.29 9.26 1.10
N ALA A 227 -21.61 8.49 1.97
CA ALA A 227 -20.35 7.83 1.65
C ALA A 227 -20.54 6.64 0.69
N ASN A 228 -21.68 5.94 0.79
CA ASN A 228 -22.04 4.83 -0.09
C ASN A 228 -22.16 5.26 -1.55
N ASN A 229 -22.86 6.38 -1.80
CA ASN A 229 -23.10 6.87 -3.15
C ASN A 229 -21.82 7.29 -3.89
N LYS A 230 -20.78 7.71 -3.15
CA LYS A 230 -19.47 8.06 -3.73
C LYS A 230 -18.62 6.84 -4.07
N LYS A 231 -18.88 5.69 -3.44
CA LYS A 231 -18.10 4.45 -3.59
C LYS A 231 -18.77 3.39 -4.46
N ILE A 232 -20.02 3.60 -4.86
CA ILE A 232 -20.75 2.70 -5.75
C ILE A 232 -20.96 3.37 -7.10
N ALA A 233 -20.41 2.77 -8.15
CA ALA A 233 -20.71 3.15 -9.53
C ALA A 233 -21.79 2.22 -10.12
N LYS A 234 -22.69 2.78 -10.91
CA LYS A 234 -23.70 2.05 -11.70
C LYS A 234 -23.23 1.91 -13.15
N ASP A 235 -23.78 0.91 -13.85
CA ASP A 235 -23.51 0.66 -15.28
C ASP A 235 -22.01 0.54 -15.57
N VAL A 236 -21.30 -0.30 -14.83
CA VAL A 236 -19.84 -0.43 -14.92
C VAL A 236 -19.46 -1.47 -15.97
N PHE A 237 -19.96 -2.70 -15.87
CA PHE A 237 -19.68 -3.75 -16.86
C PHE A 237 -20.83 -3.94 -17.84
N LYS A 238 -22.06 -3.76 -17.36
CA LYS A 238 -23.28 -3.84 -18.15
C LYS A 238 -24.33 -2.90 -17.57
N LYS A 239 -25.28 -2.48 -18.40
CA LYS A 239 -26.43 -1.69 -17.91
C LYS A 239 -27.16 -2.41 -16.77
N GLY A 240 -27.44 -1.67 -15.70
CA GLY A 240 -28.12 -2.13 -14.49
C GLY A 240 -27.23 -2.80 -13.44
N ASP A 241 -25.93 -2.96 -13.69
CA ASP A 241 -25.02 -3.47 -12.66
C ASP A 241 -24.48 -2.37 -11.73
N GLN A 242 -23.85 -2.82 -10.64
CA GLN A 242 -23.20 -1.97 -9.67
C GLN A 242 -21.81 -2.51 -9.37
N ALA A 243 -20.83 -1.63 -9.21
CA ALA A 243 -19.49 -1.98 -8.79
C ALA A 243 -19.00 -1.07 -7.67
N TYR A 244 -18.19 -1.63 -6.79
CA TYR A 244 -17.49 -0.89 -5.76
C TYR A 244 -16.24 -0.25 -6.35
N LEU A 245 -16.10 1.06 -6.12
CA LEU A 245 -14.94 1.85 -6.50
C LEU A 245 -13.91 1.77 -5.37
N THR A 246 -12.82 1.03 -5.61
CA THR A 246 -11.73 0.92 -4.64
C THR A 246 -11.15 2.30 -4.31
N GLY A 247 -11.07 3.19 -5.29
CA GLY A 247 -10.29 4.40 -5.17
C GLY A 247 -8.80 4.17 -5.40
N ASP A 248 -8.38 3.00 -5.87
CA ASP A 248 -6.97 2.72 -6.14
C ASP A 248 -6.77 2.53 -7.64
N VAL A 249 -5.73 3.17 -8.18
CA VAL A 249 -5.27 3.09 -9.57
C VAL A 249 -4.17 2.04 -9.64
N LEU A 250 -4.38 1.06 -10.50
CA LEU A 250 -3.47 -0.04 -10.74
C LEU A 250 -3.16 -0.15 -12.24
N VAL A 251 -2.06 -0.80 -12.56
CA VAL A 251 -1.68 -1.18 -13.93
C VAL A 251 -1.59 -2.69 -13.99
N MET A 252 -2.16 -3.29 -15.04
CA MET A 252 -2.04 -4.72 -15.31
C MET A 252 -0.99 -4.98 -16.39
N ASP A 253 -0.12 -5.97 -16.22
CA ASP A 253 0.78 -6.39 -17.30
C ASP A 253 0.14 -7.40 -18.26
N GLU A 254 0.92 -7.88 -19.24
CA GLU A 254 0.43 -8.84 -20.23
C GLU A 254 0.10 -10.22 -19.64
N LEU A 255 0.68 -10.57 -18.50
CA LEU A 255 0.48 -11.84 -17.82
C LEU A 255 -0.74 -11.80 -16.88
N GLY A 256 -1.14 -10.60 -16.44
CA GLY A 256 -2.25 -10.38 -15.53
C GLY A 256 -1.82 -10.01 -14.11
N TYR A 257 -0.54 -9.75 -13.87
CA TYR A 257 -0.10 -9.17 -12.60
C TYR A 257 -0.52 -7.71 -12.53
N LEU A 258 -0.97 -7.32 -11.34
CA LEU A 258 -1.47 -6.00 -11.02
C LEU A 258 -0.44 -5.29 -10.13
N TYR A 259 -0.07 -4.10 -10.55
CA TYR A 259 0.89 -3.24 -9.87
C TYR A 259 0.16 -2.01 -9.35
N PHE A 260 0.29 -1.76 -8.06
CA PHE A 260 -0.27 -0.56 -7.43
C PHE A 260 0.48 0.66 -7.96
N ARG A 261 -0.25 1.65 -8.48
CA ARG A 261 0.33 2.93 -8.91
C ARG A 261 0.03 4.02 -7.90
N ASP A 262 -1.24 4.28 -7.67
CA ASP A 262 -1.64 5.36 -6.79
C ASP A 262 -3.02 5.15 -6.19
N ARG A 263 -3.37 5.99 -5.23
CA ARG A 263 -4.72 6.11 -4.73
C ARG A 263 -5.35 7.37 -5.33
N THR A 264 -6.60 7.26 -5.78
CA THR A 264 -7.41 8.38 -6.24
C THR A 264 -7.45 9.46 -5.13
N GLY A 265 -6.81 10.61 -5.40
CA GLY A 265 -6.64 11.71 -4.43
C GLY A 265 -5.24 11.80 -3.77
N ASP A 266 -4.34 10.88 -4.10
CA ASP A 266 -2.91 10.91 -3.75
C ASP A 266 -2.01 11.28 -4.95
N THR A 267 -2.57 11.57 -6.12
CA THR A 267 -1.89 12.33 -7.19
C THR A 267 -2.18 13.81 -7.06
N PHE A 268 -1.30 14.64 -7.62
CA PHE A 268 -1.61 16.04 -7.85
C PHE A 268 -1.10 16.46 -9.24
N ARG A 269 -1.74 17.49 -9.81
CA ARG A 269 -1.38 18.01 -11.12
C ARG A 269 -0.56 19.28 -10.96
N TRP A 270 0.58 19.39 -11.61
CA TRP A 270 1.43 20.59 -11.58
C TRP A 270 1.74 21.05 -13.00
N LYS A 271 1.33 22.27 -13.36
CA LYS A 271 1.57 22.87 -14.69
C LYS A 271 1.16 21.95 -15.86
N GLY A 272 0.01 21.30 -15.71
CA GLY A 272 -0.54 20.42 -16.74
C GLY A 272 -0.11 18.95 -16.65
N GLU A 273 0.89 18.60 -15.84
CA GLU A 273 1.44 17.25 -15.70
C GLU A 273 0.98 16.54 -14.42
N ASN A 274 0.77 15.23 -14.47
CA ASN A 274 0.38 14.42 -13.32
C ASN A 274 1.58 13.92 -12.53
N VAL A 275 1.57 14.16 -11.21
CA VAL A 275 2.62 13.72 -10.29
C VAL A 275 2.06 12.67 -9.34
N SER A 276 2.65 11.47 -9.36
CA SER A 276 2.36 10.42 -8.38
C SER A 276 3.13 10.68 -7.09
N THR A 277 2.42 10.86 -5.97
CA THR A 277 3.11 11.07 -4.69
C THR A 277 3.90 9.84 -4.26
N THR A 278 3.43 8.64 -4.60
CA THR A 278 4.11 7.37 -4.24
C THR A 278 5.47 7.22 -4.95
N GLU A 279 5.55 7.57 -6.23
CA GLU A 279 6.79 7.52 -7.01
C GLU A 279 7.83 8.51 -6.48
N VAL A 280 7.39 9.75 -6.23
CA VAL A 280 8.24 10.80 -5.68
C VAL A 280 8.70 10.43 -4.27
N GLU A 281 7.81 9.94 -3.40
CA GLU A 281 8.18 9.43 -2.06
C GLU A 281 9.20 8.28 -2.11
N GLY A 282 9.05 7.36 -3.06
CA GLY A 282 9.99 6.26 -3.27
C GLY A 282 11.39 6.76 -3.62
N THR A 283 11.46 7.72 -4.53
CA THR A 283 12.71 8.32 -5.01
C THR A 283 13.38 9.14 -3.91
N LEU A 284 12.63 10.04 -3.27
CA LEU A 284 13.14 10.89 -2.19
C LEU A 284 13.61 10.07 -0.99
N SER A 285 12.85 9.04 -0.60
CA SER A 285 13.25 8.15 0.50
C SER A 285 14.61 7.52 0.20
N ARG A 286 14.84 7.03 -1.02
CA ARG A 286 16.14 6.46 -1.43
C ARG A 286 17.28 7.49 -1.41
N LEU A 287 17.05 8.70 -1.93
CA LEU A 287 18.07 9.75 -2.00
C LEU A 287 18.47 10.30 -0.63
N LEU A 288 17.58 10.15 0.37
CA LEU A 288 17.77 10.64 1.74
C LEU A 288 17.99 9.46 2.70
N ASP A 289 18.81 8.49 2.31
CA ASP A 289 19.21 7.35 3.15
C ASP A 289 18.03 6.57 3.77
N MET A 290 17.02 6.30 2.94
CA MET A 290 15.78 5.62 3.33
C MET A 290 14.97 6.37 4.38
N ALA A 291 15.01 7.71 4.40
CA ALA A 291 14.19 8.55 5.28
C ALA A 291 12.69 8.32 5.08
N ASP A 292 11.91 8.62 6.11
CA ASP A 292 10.45 8.70 6.01
C ASP A 292 10.08 9.97 5.25
N VAL A 293 9.35 9.81 4.14
CA VAL A 293 8.95 10.92 3.27
C VAL A 293 7.46 10.82 2.96
N ALA A 294 6.76 11.94 3.09
CA ALA A 294 5.38 12.11 2.66
C ALA A 294 5.29 13.24 1.63
N VAL A 295 4.80 12.94 0.43
CA VAL A 295 4.63 13.91 -0.65
C VAL A 295 3.15 14.20 -0.86
N TYR A 296 2.85 15.47 -1.11
CA TYR A 296 1.50 15.95 -1.35
C TYR A 296 1.51 17.25 -2.16
N GLY A 297 0.39 17.56 -2.81
CA GLY A 297 0.22 18.81 -3.56
C GLY A 297 -0.34 19.94 -2.69
N VAL A 298 0.28 21.12 -2.76
CA VAL A 298 -0.15 22.37 -2.10
C VAL A 298 -0.58 23.41 -3.13
N GLU A 299 -1.57 24.23 -2.79
CA GLU A 299 -2.06 25.30 -3.67
C GLU A 299 -1.13 26.51 -3.61
N VAL A 300 -0.72 27.03 -4.76
CA VAL A 300 0.06 28.27 -4.86
C VAL A 300 -0.75 29.28 -5.69
N PRO A 301 -1.00 30.50 -5.17
CA PRO A 301 -1.75 31.52 -5.91
C PRO A 301 -1.14 31.80 -7.29
N GLY A 302 -2.00 32.03 -8.29
CA GLY A 302 -1.56 32.39 -9.64
C GLY A 302 -0.94 31.24 -10.45
N THR A 303 -0.93 30.01 -9.94
CA THR A 303 -0.42 28.83 -10.66
C THR A 303 -1.53 27.82 -10.94
N GLU A 304 -1.43 27.12 -12.07
CA GLU A 304 -2.37 26.06 -12.44
C GLU A 304 -1.95 24.73 -11.79
N GLY A 305 -2.85 24.17 -10.98
CA GLY A 305 -2.64 22.90 -10.29
C GLY A 305 -2.16 23.09 -8.84
N ARG A 306 -1.42 22.11 -8.34
CA ARG A 306 -0.83 22.06 -7.00
C ARG A 306 0.67 21.82 -7.11
N ALA A 307 1.47 22.62 -6.42
CA ALA A 307 2.91 22.44 -6.36
C ALA A 307 3.26 21.25 -5.47
N GLY A 308 4.30 20.50 -5.83
CA GLY A 308 4.77 19.38 -5.01
C GLY A 308 5.40 19.86 -3.71
N MET A 309 4.98 19.30 -2.58
CA MET A 309 5.59 19.47 -1.27
C MET A 309 6.00 18.12 -0.71
N ALA A 310 7.21 18.04 -0.17
CA ALA A 310 7.72 16.86 0.51
C ALA A 310 8.03 17.16 1.99
N ALA A 311 7.35 16.44 2.89
CA ALA A 311 7.68 16.40 4.30
C ALA A 311 8.63 15.23 4.57
N VAL A 312 9.80 15.52 5.12
CA VAL A 312 10.91 14.58 5.31
C VAL A 312 11.23 14.48 6.79
N ALA A 313 11.17 13.27 7.34
CA ALA A 313 11.64 13.03 8.70
C ALA A 313 13.16 13.13 8.75
N SER A 314 13.70 14.07 9.53
CA SER A 314 15.14 14.26 9.73
C SER A 314 15.44 14.65 11.17
N SER A 315 16.39 13.95 11.79
CA SER A 315 16.88 14.27 13.14
C SER A 315 17.77 15.51 13.18
N THR A 316 18.35 15.90 12.05
CA THR A 316 19.21 17.09 11.91
C THR A 316 18.44 18.33 11.45
N GLY A 317 17.21 18.16 10.95
CA GLY A 317 16.38 19.26 10.45
C GLY A 317 16.79 19.81 9.07
N SER A 318 17.78 19.18 8.41
CA SER A 318 18.22 19.51 7.06
C SER A 318 19.00 18.35 6.43
N CYS A 319 19.27 18.43 5.13
CA CYS A 319 20.24 17.61 4.41
C CYS A 319 21.18 18.51 3.58
N ASP A 320 22.13 17.91 2.86
CA ASP A 320 22.88 18.62 1.83
C ASP A 320 21.95 18.94 0.65
N LEU A 321 21.38 20.13 0.68
CA LEU A 321 20.36 20.59 -0.26
C LEU A 321 20.89 20.75 -1.69
N GLU A 322 22.17 21.07 -1.86
CA GLU A 322 22.81 21.20 -3.17
C GLU A 322 22.95 19.82 -3.81
N HIS A 323 23.57 18.89 -3.07
CA HIS A 323 23.70 17.51 -3.54
C HIS A 323 22.34 16.84 -3.80
N PHE A 324 21.37 17.09 -2.93
CA PHE A 324 20.03 16.54 -3.06
C PHE A 324 19.30 17.08 -4.30
N ALA A 325 19.40 18.39 -4.59
CA ALA A 325 18.82 18.97 -5.80
C ALA A 325 19.43 18.39 -7.08
N GLU A 326 20.76 18.23 -7.13
CA GLU A 326 21.46 17.59 -8.25
C GLU A 326 21.06 16.12 -8.44
N ALA A 327 20.87 15.39 -7.34
CA ALA A 327 20.44 14.00 -7.39
C ALA A 327 18.99 13.87 -7.86
N LEU A 328 18.10 14.74 -7.37
CA LEU A 328 16.70 14.81 -7.84
C LEU A 328 16.61 15.12 -9.32
N GLU A 329 17.49 15.98 -9.84
CA GLU A 329 17.51 16.33 -11.25
C GLU A 329 17.74 15.13 -12.18
N LYS A 330 18.59 14.19 -11.74
CA LYS A 330 18.92 12.97 -12.50
C LYS A 330 17.81 11.91 -12.46
N GLU A 331 16.96 11.94 -11.44
CA GLU A 331 16.00 10.87 -11.15
C GLU A 331 14.55 11.27 -11.47
N LEU A 332 14.20 12.55 -11.36
CA LEU A 332 12.84 13.05 -11.58
C LEU A 332 12.79 14.17 -12.65
N PRO A 333 11.77 14.14 -13.52
CA PRO A 333 11.51 15.24 -14.44
C PRO A 333 11.11 16.51 -13.68
N LEU A 334 11.33 17.67 -14.30
CA LEU A 334 11.15 18.99 -13.66
C LEU A 334 9.78 19.16 -12.96
N TYR A 335 8.70 18.66 -13.56
CA TYR A 335 7.35 18.80 -13.03
C TYR A 335 7.08 17.93 -11.78
N ALA A 336 7.84 16.86 -11.57
CA ALA A 336 7.68 15.93 -10.44
C ALA A 336 8.60 16.25 -9.25
N ARG A 337 9.56 17.16 -9.44
CA ARG A 337 10.47 17.62 -8.39
C ARG A 337 9.67 18.42 -7.35
N PRO A 338 9.72 18.07 -6.05
CA PRO A 338 9.05 18.85 -5.02
C PRO A 338 9.58 20.28 -4.98
N ILE A 339 8.69 21.24 -5.09
CA ILE A 339 9.03 22.66 -5.02
C ILE A 339 9.31 23.04 -3.57
N PHE A 340 8.55 22.49 -2.64
CA PHE A 340 8.69 22.78 -1.21
C PHE A 340 9.21 21.55 -0.46
N LEU A 341 10.13 21.79 0.47
CA LEU A 341 10.59 20.79 1.44
C LEU A 341 10.26 21.25 2.85
N ARG A 342 9.83 20.31 3.68
CA ARG A 342 9.65 20.50 5.11
C ARG A 342 10.42 19.42 5.85
N PHE A 343 11.35 19.80 6.71
CA PHE A 343 12.06 18.84 7.57
C PHE A 343 11.46 18.85 8.96
N LEU A 344 11.00 17.69 9.43
CA LEU A 344 10.39 17.55 10.74
C LEU A 344 11.02 16.38 11.50
N PRO A 345 10.97 16.37 12.85
CA PRO A 345 11.60 15.31 13.63
C PRO A 345 11.02 13.92 13.35
N GLU A 346 9.70 13.82 13.19
CA GLU A 346 9.00 12.56 12.94
C GLU A 346 7.71 12.82 12.15
N LEU A 347 7.43 11.95 11.17
CA LEU A 347 6.15 11.96 10.46
C LEU A 347 5.10 11.12 11.20
N HIS A 348 3.97 11.72 11.51
CA HIS A 348 2.87 11.00 12.16
C HIS A 348 2.32 9.88 11.28
N LYS A 349 2.37 8.65 11.81
CA LYS A 349 1.83 7.45 11.19
C LYS A 349 0.53 7.05 11.88
N THR A 350 -0.46 6.61 11.11
CA THR A 350 -1.67 5.95 11.62
C THR A 350 -1.31 4.63 12.32
N GLY A 351 -2.26 4.01 13.04
CA GLY A 351 -2.09 2.66 13.61
C GLY A 351 -1.81 1.55 12.59
N THR A 352 -1.87 1.84 11.27
CA THR A 352 -1.46 0.95 10.18
C THR A 352 -0.12 1.33 9.55
N TYR A 353 0.65 2.20 10.22
CA TYR A 353 1.94 2.73 9.76
C TYR A 353 1.89 3.55 8.45
N LYS A 354 0.70 3.98 8.00
CA LYS A 354 0.56 4.93 6.88
C LYS A 354 0.70 6.38 7.35
N PHE A 355 1.41 7.22 6.60
CA PHE A 355 1.55 8.65 6.89
C PHE A 355 0.21 9.39 6.82
N GLN A 356 -0.07 10.25 7.80
CA GLN A 356 -1.25 11.12 7.79
C GLN A 356 -0.99 12.40 6.98
N LYS A 357 -1.39 12.39 5.70
CA LYS A 357 -1.18 13.52 4.78
C LYS A 357 -2.20 14.65 4.92
N THR A 358 -3.36 14.42 5.54
CA THR A 358 -4.47 15.39 5.59
C THR A 358 -4.09 16.67 6.33
N GLU A 359 -3.49 16.56 7.52
CA GLU A 359 -3.06 17.73 8.28
C GLU A 359 -1.86 18.43 7.62
N LEU A 360 -0.90 17.66 7.11
CA LEU A 360 0.24 18.20 6.35
C LEU A 360 -0.22 19.03 5.12
N ARG A 361 -1.25 18.58 4.41
CA ARG A 361 -1.86 19.31 3.28
C ARG A 361 -2.56 20.60 3.73
N LYS A 362 -3.18 20.62 4.92
CA LYS A 362 -3.85 21.80 5.46
C LYS A 362 -2.85 22.85 5.94
N GLU A 363 -1.79 22.42 6.60
CA GLU A 363 -0.71 23.30 7.06
C GLU A 363 0.06 23.92 5.89
N GLY A 364 0.21 23.17 4.79
CA GLY A 364 0.84 23.66 3.57
C GLY A 364 2.29 24.09 3.80
N PHE A 365 2.68 25.19 3.17
CA PHE A 365 4.03 25.77 3.22
C PHE A 365 4.07 27.14 3.92
N ASP A 366 3.08 27.46 4.76
CA ASP A 366 3.00 28.75 5.45
C ASP A 366 3.94 28.79 6.68
N PRO A 367 4.99 29.65 6.69
CA PRO A 367 5.93 29.75 7.82
C PRO A 367 5.30 30.27 9.13
N ALA A 368 4.11 30.88 9.08
CA ALA A 368 3.39 31.31 10.28
C ALA A 368 2.65 30.14 10.96
N VAL A 369 2.30 29.11 10.19
CA VAL A 369 1.59 27.91 10.67
C VAL A 369 2.59 26.81 11.01
N VAL A 370 3.60 26.62 10.14
CA VAL A 370 4.60 25.56 10.25
C VAL A 370 5.88 26.10 10.89
N LYS A 371 6.26 25.53 12.04
CA LYS A 371 7.49 25.89 12.77
C LYS A 371 8.72 25.10 12.34
N ASP A 372 8.51 24.08 11.54
CA ASP A 372 9.55 23.21 11.01
C ASP A 372 10.37 23.94 9.94
N PRO A 373 11.66 23.60 9.75
CA PRO A 373 12.46 24.13 8.64
C PRO A 373 11.78 23.90 7.29
N LEU A 374 11.47 25.01 6.61
CA LEU A 374 10.89 25.02 5.27
C LEU A 374 11.93 25.51 4.25
N PHE A 375 11.91 24.90 3.07
CA PHE A 375 12.74 25.27 1.94
C PHE A 375 11.90 25.28 0.66
N TYR A 376 12.30 26.08 -0.32
CA TYR A 376 11.73 26.05 -1.66
C TYR A 376 12.82 25.98 -2.73
N LEU A 377 12.51 25.35 -3.86
CA LEU A 377 13.41 25.23 -5.00
C LEU A 377 13.45 26.56 -5.78
N ASP A 378 14.59 27.24 -5.75
CA ASP A 378 14.83 28.42 -6.58
C ASP A 378 15.15 27.96 -8.01
N ALA A 379 14.19 28.12 -8.93
CA ALA A 379 14.33 27.68 -10.31
C ALA A 379 15.47 28.37 -11.09
N ARG A 380 15.96 29.54 -10.63
CA ARG A 380 17.08 30.24 -11.28
C ARG A 380 18.43 29.68 -10.84
N LYS A 381 18.52 29.26 -9.58
CA LYS A 381 19.75 28.73 -8.99
C LYS A 381 19.84 27.20 -9.05
N GLY A 382 18.69 26.52 -9.23
CA GLY A 382 18.61 25.06 -9.22
C GLY A 382 18.84 24.45 -7.83
N CYS A 383 18.74 25.24 -6.76
CA CYS A 383 19.00 24.78 -5.39
C CYS A 383 17.84 25.14 -4.46
N TYR A 384 17.73 24.40 -3.35
CA TYR A 384 16.76 24.70 -2.31
C TYR A 384 17.28 25.80 -1.40
N VAL A 385 16.46 26.81 -1.14
CA VAL A 385 16.76 27.92 -0.24
C VAL A 385 15.72 28.01 0.88
N PRO A 386 16.07 28.56 2.06
CA PRO A 386 15.12 28.68 3.17
C PRO A 386 13.87 29.48 2.77
N LEU A 387 12.70 28.99 3.18
CA LEU A 387 11.43 29.67 3.01
C LEU A 387 11.09 30.45 4.28
N ASP A 388 11.49 31.72 4.31
CA ASP A 388 11.11 32.67 5.36
C ASP A 388 9.81 33.41 5.02
N GLN A 389 9.35 34.28 5.94
CA GLN A 389 8.11 35.04 5.77
C GLN A 389 8.16 35.96 4.55
N GLU A 390 9.34 36.50 4.21
CA GLU A 390 9.52 37.38 3.06
C GLU A 390 9.43 36.59 1.74
N ALA A 391 10.10 35.45 1.65
CA ALA A 391 10.03 34.53 0.52
C ALA A 391 8.61 34.01 0.32
N TYR A 392 7.92 33.65 1.40
CA TYR A 392 6.51 33.27 1.36
C TYR A 392 5.64 34.39 0.79
N ALA A 393 5.81 35.64 1.24
CA ALA A 393 5.07 36.78 0.71
C ALA A 393 5.30 37.00 -0.78
N ARG A 394 6.56 36.87 -1.27
CA ARG A 394 6.88 36.97 -2.70
C ARG A 394 6.22 35.85 -3.53
N ILE A 395 6.21 34.63 -3.01
CA ILE A 395 5.54 33.48 -3.66
C ILE A 395 4.02 33.71 -3.72
N GLN A 396 3.41 34.17 -2.63
CA GLN A 396 1.97 34.49 -2.59
C GLN A 396 1.60 35.64 -3.53
N ALA A 397 2.51 36.61 -3.71
CA ALA A 397 2.35 37.71 -4.67
C ALA A 397 2.61 37.31 -6.14
N GLY A 398 3.11 36.10 -6.41
CA GLY A 398 3.46 35.63 -7.75
C GLY A 398 4.74 36.25 -8.32
N GLU A 399 5.57 36.85 -7.48
CA GLU A 399 6.83 37.52 -7.88
C GLU A 399 7.99 36.52 -8.03
N GLU A 400 7.87 35.34 -7.41
CA GLU A 400 8.82 34.23 -7.53
C GLU A 400 8.38 33.21 -8.59
N LYS A 401 9.31 32.83 -9.45
CA LYS A 401 9.05 31.83 -10.50
C LYS A 401 9.38 30.44 -9.96
N LEU A 402 8.34 29.73 -9.55
CA LEU A 402 8.38 28.31 -9.17
C LEU A 402 8.35 27.40 -10.39
#